data_AF-A0A2R7LA06-F1
#
_entry.id   AF-A0A2R7LA06-F1
#
_cell.length_a   1.000
_cell.length_b   1.000
_cell.length_c   1.000
_cell.angle_alpha   90.00
_cell.angle_beta   90.00
_cell.angle_gamma   90.00
#
_symmetry.space_group_name_H-M   'P 1'
#
loop_
_entity.id
_entity.type
_entity.pdbx_description
1 polymer ?
#
loop_
_entity_poly.entity_id
_entity_poly.type
_entity_poly.pdbx_seq_one_letter_code
_entity_poly.pdbx_strand_id
1 'polypeptide(L)'
;MRTDSIKEIGIDAEGRLYIEPRSSTFPFVYLEAMQVGWDSDLRRLFSPKPTEWSYVDWFRQLTEAAVLQGVRLRLSGSTRWRNIDPSVRQQIKAEERGSRPAGWYVACCAGGLASGFLAGLLALLVSGHLYEMGLPDPLTIWVSLPVIPTLAYVPLYLRARWFKPLPRIVGSIAFLAFATAGLFALLVLVARADAGI
;
A
#
# COMPACT_ATOMS: atom_id res chain seq x y z
N MET A 1 -21.16 -5.14 -4.18
CA MET A 1 -20.61 -4.64 -2.91
C MET A 1 -21.76 -4.40 -1.95
N ARG A 2 -21.73 -4.98 -0.74
CA ARG A 2 -22.81 -4.87 0.27
C ARG A 2 -22.51 -3.74 1.24
N THR A 3 -23.54 -3.14 1.83
CA THR A 3 -23.39 -2.12 2.88
C THR A 3 -23.93 -2.67 4.19
N ASP A 4 -23.16 -2.54 5.27
CA ASP A 4 -23.58 -2.92 6.61
C ASP A 4 -23.38 -1.75 7.58
N SER A 5 -24.25 -1.67 8.58
CA SER A 5 -24.17 -0.63 9.60
C SER A 5 -23.24 -1.07 10.73
N ILE A 6 -22.48 -0.14 11.27
CA ILE A 6 -21.65 -0.39 12.44
C ILE A 6 -22.53 -0.38 13.68
N LYS A 7 -22.57 -1.50 14.42
CA LYS A 7 -23.31 -1.63 15.67
C LYS A 7 -22.60 -0.93 16.81
N GLU A 8 -21.29 -1.13 16.93
CA GLU A 8 -20.49 -0.59 18.01
C GLU A 8 -19.06 -0.27 17.56
N ILE A 9 -18.50 0.81 18.10
CA ILE A 9 -17.07 1.13 18.01
C ILE A 9 -16.57 1.34 19.43
N GLY A 10 -15.43 0.76 19.76
CA GLY A 10 -14.85 0.97 21.06
C GLY A 10 -13.35 0.74 21.13
N ILE A 11 -12.79 1.08 22.29
CA ILE A 11 -11.44 0.71 22.68
C ILE A 11 -11.54 -0.37 23.76
N ASP A 12 -10.92 -1.53 23.55
CA ASP A 12 -10.94 -2.63 24.50
C ASP A 12 -9.99 -2.41 25.69
N ALA A 13 -9.95 -3.38 26.61
CA ALA A 13 -9.11 -3.30 27.81
C ALA A 13 -7.60 -3.29 27.47
N GLU A 14 -7.23 -3.83 26.31
CA GLU A 14 -5.86 -3.86 25.81
C GLU A 14 -5.47 -2.55 25.08
N GLY A 15 -6.42 -1.62 24.91
CA GLY A 15 -6.22 -0.36 24.22
C GLY A 15 -6.30 -0.48 22.70
N ARG A 16 -6.90 -1.54 22.17
CA ARG A 16 -7.09 -1.75 20.73
C ARG A 16 -8.41 -1.15 20.28
N LEU A 17 -8.44 -0.60 19.07
CA LEU A 17 -9.69 -0.20 18.44
C LEU A 17 -10.42 -1.44 17.94
N TYR A 18 -11.72 -1.51 18.15
CA TYR A 18 -12.57 -2.50 17.51
C TYR A 18 -13.81 -1.88 16.88
N ILE A 19 -14.31 -2.58 15.85
CA ILE A 19 -15.56 -2.27 15.16
C ILE A 19 -16.40 -3.54 15.12
N GLU A 20 -17.60 -3.47 15.69
CA GLU A 20 -18.61 -4.53 15.63
C GLU A 20 -19.60 -4.22 14.47
N PRO A 21 -19.60 -5.03 13.40
CA PRO A 21 -20.62 -4.94 12.35
C PRO A 21 -21.97 -5.40 12.89
N ARG A 22 -23.07 -4.94 12.29
CA ARG A 22 -24.41 -5.36 12.72
C ARG A 22 -24.75 -6.79 12.30
N SER A 23 -24.28 -7.23 11.12
CA SER A 23 -24.64 -8.54 10.58
C SER A 23 -23.48 -9.29 9.94
N SER A 24 -22.54 -8.57 9.34
CA SER A 24 -21.44 -9.13 8.56
C SER A 24 -20.39 -9.80 9.44
N THR A 25 -19.68 -10.77 8.86
CA THR A 25 -18.58 -11.50 9.50
C THR A 25 -17.37 -11.53 8.59
N PHE A 26 -16.17 -11.45 9.15
CA PHE A 26 -14.94 -11.35 8.38
C PHE A 26 -13.91 -12.42 8.77
N PRO A 27 -14.25 -13.72 8.68
CA PRO A 27 -13.36 -14.80 9.12
C PRO A 27 -12.01 -14.80 8.40
N PHE A 28 -11.94 -14.26 7.18
CA PHE A 28 -10.74 -14.26 6.35
C PHE A 28 -10.03 -12.89 6.26
N VAL A 29 -10.37 -11.92 7.12
CA VAL A 29 -9.76 -10.57 7.06
C VAL A 29 -8.23 -10.58 7.20
N TYR A 30 -7.67 -11.59 7.87
CA TYR A 30 -6.23 -11.77 8.02
C TYR A 30 -5.49 -11.94 6.68
N LEU A 31 -6.19 -12.35 5.61
CA LEU A 31 -5.62 -12.49 4.27
C LEU A 31 -5.29 -11.15 3.62
N GLU A 32 -5.92 -10.07 4.08
CA GLU A 32 -5.75 -8.73 3.49
C GLU A 32 -4.41 -8.07 3.84
N ALA A 33 -3.60 -8.69 4.71
CA ALA A 33 -2.28 -8.17 5.07
C ALA A 33 -2.30 -6.74 5.68
N MET A 34 -3.44 -6.34 6.24
CA MET A 34 -3.70 -4.99 6.77
C MET A 34 -3.42 -4.82 8.26
N GLN A 35 -2.83 -5.83 8.92
CA GLN A 35 -2.69 -5.92 10.39
C GLN A 35 -4.03 -5.82 11.14
N VAL A 36 -5.12 -6.25 10.49
CA VAL A 36 -6.46 -6.29 11.09
C VAL A 36 -6.78 -7.72 11.49
N GLY A 37 -7.33 -7.89 12.68
CA GLY A 37 -7.84 -9.17 13.19
C GLY A 37 -9.36 -9.26 13.15
N TRP A 38 -9.86 -10.49 13.16
CA TRP A 38 -11.28 -10.80 13.40
C TRP A 38 -11.40 -11.64 14.66
N ASP A 39 -12.27 -11.21 15.56
CA ASP A 39 -12.66 -11.94 16.77
C ASP A 39 -14.01 -12.62 16.50
N SER A 40 -14.00 -13.96 16.39
CA SER A 40 -15.20 -14.73 16.07
C SER A 40 -16.23 -14.74 17.18
N ASP A 41 -15.76 -14.72 18.43
CA ASP A 41 -16.61 -14.88 19.61
C ASP A 41 -17.37 -13.59 19.89
N LEU A 42 -16.69 -12.46 19.71
CA LEU A 42 -17.27 -11.12 19.88
C LEU A 42 -17.75 -10.49 18.56
N ARG A 43 -17.59 -11.20 17.44
CA ARG A 43 -17.98 -10.79 16.08
C ARG A 43 -17.53 -9.38 15.72
N ARG A 44 -16.25 -9.07 15.97
CA ARG A 44 -15.71 -7.73 15.78
C ARG A 44 -14.36 -7.74 15.07
N LEU A 45 -14.13 -6.72 14.27
CA LEU A 45 -12.82 -6.39 13.71
C LEU A 45 -12.02 -5.66 14.79
N PHE A 46 -10.72 -5.92 14.90
CA PHE A 46 -9.86 -5.22 15.85
C PHE A 46 -8.50 -4.86 15.25
N SER A 47 -7.94 -3.74 15.72
CA SER A 47 -6.58 -3.30 15.43
C SER A 47 -5.58 -3.84 16.46
N PRO A 48 -4.26 -3.79 16.20
CA PRO A 48 -3.28 -3.82 17.27
C PRO A 48 -3.39 -2.54 18.12
N LYS A 49 -2.67 -2.53 19.24
CA LYS A 49 -2.60 -1.34 20.10
C LYS A 49 -1.94 -0.19 19.30
N PRO A 50 -2.55 1.01 19.27
CA PRO A 50 -1.96 2.17 18.61
C PRO A 50 -0.56 2.46 19.18
N THR A 51 0.44 2.51 18.30
CA THR A 51 1.80 2.94 18.66
C THR A 51 2.13 4.21 17.89
N GLU A 52 2.21 4.11 16.56
CA GLU A 52 2.46 5.26 15.68
C GLU A 52 1.19 5.80 15.02
N TRP A 53 0.20 4.93 14.79
CA TRP A 53 -1.04 5.28 14.08
C TRP A 53 -2.11 5.72 15.06
N SER A 54 -2.88 6.74 14.69
CA SER A 54 -3.99 7.20 15.52
C SER A 54 -5.17 6.22 15.45
N TYR A 55 -6.12 6.34 16.38
CA TYR A 55 -7.37 5.59 16.31
C TYR A 55 -8.17 5.87 15.02
N VAL A 56 -8.03 7.08 14.45
CA VAL A 56 -8.71 7.43 13.19
C VAL A 56 -8.08 6.69 12.01
N ASP A 57 -6.76 6.55 12.00
CA ASP A 57 -6.05 5.76 10.98
C ASP A 57 -6.43 4.29 11.07
N TRP A 58 -6.52 3.74 12.28
CA TRP A 58 -6.98 2.37 12.48
C TRP A 58 -8.45 2.18 12.10
N PHE A 59 -9.32 3.14 12.37
CA PHE A 59 -10.70 3.10 11.89
C PHE A 59 -10.75 3.01 10.36
N ARG A 60 -9.92 3.80 9.66
CA ARG A 60 -9.79 3.73 8.20
C ARG A 60 -9.33 2.34 7.76
N GLN A 61 -8.27 1.82 8.37
CA GLN A 61 -7.73 0.50 8.03
C GLN A 61 -8.77 -0.62 8.21
N LEU A 62 -9.52 -0.60 9.30
CA LEU A 62 -10.56 -1.60 9.60
C LEU A 62 -11.72 -1.54 8.59
N THR A 63 -12.15 -0.33 8.22
CA THR A 63 -13.23 -0.17 7.23
C THR A 63 -12.79 -0.53 5.82
N GLU A 64 -11.54 -0.24 5.45
CA GLU A 64 -10.96 -0.68 4.18
C GLU A 64 -10.82 -2.20 4.09
N ALA A 65 -10.37 -2.85 5.17
CA ALA A 65 -10.28 -4.32 5.23
C ALA A 65 -11.66 -4.97 5.01
N ALA A 66 -12.72 -4.39 5.58
CA ALA A 66 -14.09 -4.84 5.32
C ALA A 66 -14.50 -4.66 3.85
N VAL A 67 -14.10 -3.56 3.21
CA VAL A 67 -14.40 -3.27 1.81
C VAL A 67 -13.73 -4.27 0.87
N LEU A 68 -12.49 -4.68 1.13
CA LEU A 68 -11.79 -5.71 0.37
C LEU A 68 -12.52 -7.06 0.45
N GLN A 69 -13.15 -7.34 1.58
CA GLN A 69 -14.04 -8.49 1.79
C GLN A 69 -15.48 -8.24 1.26
N GLY A 70 -15.69 -7.18 0.48
CA GLY A 70 -16.94 -6.90 -0.23
C GLY A 70 -18.02 -6.18 0.59
N VAL A 71 -17.71 -5.71 1.81
CA VAL A 71 -18.65 -5.06 2.73
C VAL A 71 -18.19 -3.64 3.06
N ARG A 72 -19.05 -2.65 2.80
CA ARG A 72 -18.85 -1.27 3.26
C ARG A 72 -19.51 -1.06 4.60
N LEU A 73 -18.70 -0.84 5.64
CA LEU A 73 -19.19 -0.45 6.95
C LEU A 73 -19.54 1.05 6.97
N ARG A 74 -20.69 1.39 7.55
CA ARG A 74 -21.18 2.77 7.68
C ARG A 74 -21.59 3.08 9.11
N LEU A 75 -21.27 4.30 9.58
CA LEU A 75 -21.83 4.80 10.83
C LEU A 75 -23.34 4.98 10.70
N SER A 76 -24.06 4.73 11.79
CA SER A 76 -25.51 4.93 11.89
C SER A 76 -25.85 5.75 13.14
N GLY A 77 -27.06 6.31 13.20
CA GLY A 77 -27.56 6.96 14.42
C GLY A 77 -27.62 6.01 15.62
N SER A 78 -27.71 4.70 15.38
CA SER A 78 -27.72 3.64 16.40
C SER A 78 -26.33 3.11 16.79
N THR A 79 -25.24 3.62 16.18
CA THR A 79 -23.89 3.13 16.50
C THR A 79 -23.51 3.51 17.93
N ARG A 80 -23.24 2.48 18.74
CA ARG A 80 -22.78 2.65 20.13
C ARG A 80 -21.29 2.97 20.17
N TRP A 81 -20.89 3.75 21.17
CA TRP A 81 -19.51 4.18 21.38
C TRP A 81 -19.09 3.76 22.77
N ARG A 82 -17.99 3.01 22.89
CA ARG A 82 -17.55 2.44 24.17
C ARG A 82 -16.11 2.81 24.44
N ASN A 83 -15.86 3.48 25.57
CA ASN A 83 -14.51 3.87 25.99
C ASN A 83 -13.73 4.66 24.92
N ILE A 84 -14.42 5.58 24.23
CA ILE A 84 -13.81 6.44 23.19
C ILE A 84 -13.95 7.89 23.62
N ASP A 85 -12.83 8.61 23.61
CA ASP A 85 -12.80 10.03 23.89
C ASP A 85 -13.67 10.84 22.90
N PRO A 86 -14.41 11.87 23.36
CA PRO A 86 -15.27 12.67 22.50
C PRO A 86 -14.55 13.30 21.30
N SER A 87 -13.28 13.67 21.45
CA SER A 87 -12.44 14.22 20.38
C SER A 87 -12.20 13.20 19.26
N VAL A 88 -11.78 11.98 19.61
CA VAL A 88 -11.57 10.87 18.67
C VAL A 88 -12.88 10.50 17.98
N ARG A 89 -14.00 10.46 18.73
CA ARG A 89 -15.33 10.21 18.18
C ARG A 89 -15.72 11.23 17.11
N GLN A 90 -15.43 12.52 17.34
CA GLN A 90 -15.71 13.57 16.35
C GLN A 90 -14.85 13.40 15.11
N GLN A 91 -13.57 13.04 15.26
CA GLN A 91 -12.67 12.78 14.14
C GLN A 91 -13.13 11.59 13.30
N ILE A 92 -13.53 10.46 13.93
CA ILE A 92 -14.09 9.30 13.21
C ILE A 92 -15.36 9.68 12.43
N LYS A 93 -16.25 10.48 13.03
CA LYS A 93 -17.44 11.00 12.33
C LYS A 93 -17.11 11.94 11.18
N ALA A 94 -16.03 12.72 11.29
CA ALA A 94 -15.56 13.58 10.21
C ALA A 94 -14.97 12.74 9.07
N GLU A 95 -14.15 11.73 9.40
CA GLU A 95 -13.56 10.79 8.44
C GLU A 95 -14.64 10.07 7.62
N GLU A 96 -15.69 9.55 8.27
CA GLU A 96 -16.78 8.87 7.58
C GLU A 96 -17.51 9.78 6.55
N ARG A 97 -17.67 11.07 6.90
CA ARG A 97 -18.29 12.07 6.00
C ARG A 97 -17.38 12.49 4.86
N GLY A 98 -16.07 12.47 5.08
CA GLY A 98 -15.04 12.76 4.08
C GLY A 98 -14.61 11.54 3.27
N SER A 99 -15.18 10.36 3.52
CA SER A 99 -14.69 9.08 3.01
C SER A 99 -14.68 9.06 1.48
N ARG A 100 -13.45 9.07 0.95
CA ARG A 100 -13.09 9.01 -0.47
C ARG A 100 -13.46 7.63 -1.06
N PRO A 101 -13.67 7.51 -2.39
CA PRO A 101 -14.03 6.23 -2.98
C PRO A 101 -12.97 5.17 -2.69
N ALA A 102 -13.44 3.95 -2.44
CA ALA A 102 -12.61 2.78 -2.17
C ALA A 102 -11.53 2.63 -3.25
N GLY A 103 -10.26 2.51 -2.83
CA GLY A 103 -9.12 2.36 -3.74
C GLY A 103 -8.16 3.54 -3.82
N TRP A 104 -8.34 4.63 -3.05
CA TRP A 104 -7.36 5.73 -3.04
C TRP A 104 -5.95 5.26 -2.63
N TYR A 105 -5.82 4.37 -1.63
CA TYR A 105 -4.52 3.80 -1.26
C TYR A 105 -3.90 2.97 -2.39
N VAL A 106 -4.70 2.15 -3.10
CA VAL A 106 -4.24 1.43 -4.30
C VAL A 106 -3.85 2.39 -5.42
N ALA A 107 -4.58 3.50 -5.59
CA ALA A 107 -4.26 4.54 -6.57
C ALA A 107 -2.97 5.29 -6.23
N CYS A 108 -2.66 5.53 -4.95
CA CYS A 108 -1.37 6.08 -4.53
C CYS A 108 -0.22 5.09 -4.74
N CYS A 109 -0.43 3.80 -4.48
CA CYS A 109 0.58 2.76 -4.78
C CYS A 109 0.81 2.60 -6.29
N ALA A 110 -0.25 2.63 -7.09
CA ALA A 110 -0.18 2.56 -8.55
C ALA A 110 0.43 3.84 -9.17
N GLY A 111 0.16 5.02 -8.60
CA GLY A 111 0.77 6.29 -9.01
C GLY A 111 2.28 6.33 -8.77
N GLY A 112 2.77 5.69 -7.69
CA GLY A 112 4.20 5.48 -7.47
C GLY A 112 4.84 4.61 -8.56
N LEU A 113 4.15 3.53 -8.97
CA LEU A 113 4.64 2.63 -10.03
C LEU A 113 4.63 3.29 -11.41
N ALA A 114 3.59 4.06 -11.74
CA ALA A 114 3.49 4.77 -13.02
C ALA A 114 4.56 5.87 -13.17
N SER A 115 4.85 6.60 -12.08
CA SER A 115 5.90 7.63 -12.09
C SER A 115 7.30 7.03 -12.22
N GLY A 116 7.57 5.88 -11.58
CA GLY A 116 8.83 5.15 -11.76
C GLY A 116 9.03 4.63 -13.19
N PHE A 117 7.97 4.12 -13.82
CA PHE A 117 8.03 3.60 -15.20
C PHE A 117 8.24 4.71 -16.24
N LEU A 118 7.53 5.84 -16.11
CA LEU A 118 7.70 7.00 -16.98
C LEU A 118 9.10 7.63 -16.86
N ALA A 119 9.64 7.72 -15.63
CA ALA A 119 11.01 8.19 -15.41
C ALA A 119 12.05 7.28 -16.09
N GLY A 120 11.86 5.95 -16.01
CA GLY A 120 12.72 4.98 -16.70
C GLY A 120 12.63 5.08 -18.23
N LEU A 121 11.43 5.25 -18.79
CA LEU A 121 11.22 5.40 -20.23
C LEU A 121 11.82 6.71 -20.77
N LEU A 122 11.66 7.81 -20.04
CA LEU A 122 12.23 9.10 -20.40
C LEU A 122 13.77 9.05 -20.40
N ALA A 123 14.36 8.37 -19.41
CA ALA A 123 15.80 8.18 -19.34
C ALA A 123 16.36 7.37 -20.52
N LEU A 124 15.61 6.37 -21.01
CA LEU A 124 15.95 5.61 -22.22
C LEU A 124 15.89 6.46 -23.48
N LEU A 125 14.82 7.26 -23.64
CA LEU A 125 14.66 8.14 -24.81
C LEU A 125 15.75 9.22 -24.87
N VAL A 126 16.09 9.81 -23.72
CA VAL A 126 17.18 10.80 -23.64
C VAL A 126 18.54 10.14 -23.92
N SER A 127 18.79 8.94 -23.42
CA SER A 127 20.04 8.22 -23.67
C SER A 127 20.23 7.88 -25.16
N GLY A 128 19.15 7.48 -25.86
CA GLY A 128 19.17 7.22 -27.30
C GLY A 128 19.48 8.48 -28.12
N HIS A 129 18.87 9.61 -27.76
CA HIS A 129 19.11 10.87 -28.47
C HIS A 129 20.51 11.45 -28.22
N LEU A 130 21.08 11.25 -27.02
CA LEU A 130 22.45 11.65 -26.70
C LEU A 130 23.50 10.84 -27.48
N TYR A 131 23.21 9.56 -27.77
CA TYR A 131 24.08 8.71 -28.58
C TYR A 131 24.15 9.17 -30.04
N GLU A 132 23.01 9.57 -30.64
CA GLU A 132 22.98 10.10 -32.01
C GLU A 132 23.72 11.44 -32.16
N MET A 133 23.88 12.20 -31.07
CA MET A 133 24.62 13.47 -31.07
C MET A 133 26.14 13.32 -30.90
N GLY A 134 26.68 12.09 -30.89
CA GLY A 134 28.13 11.84 -30.86
C GLY A 134 28.82 12.21 -29.55
N LEU A 135 28.05 12.32 -28.46
CA LEU A 135 28.58 12.44 -27.10
C LEU A 135 29.19 11.10 -26.64
N PRO A 136 30.15 11.11 -25.70
CA PRO A 136 30.82 9.89 -25.26
C PRO A 136 29.81 8.85 -24.75
N ASP A 137 30.13 7.59 -25.00
CA ASP A 137 29.31 6.40 -24.77
C ASP A 137 28.40 6.56 -23.52
N PRO A 138 27.06 6.49 -23.66
CA PRO A 138 26.11 6.75 -22.58
C PRO A 138 26.39 5.89 -21.34
N LEU A 139 27.04 4.73 -21.48
CA LEU A 139 27.49 3.91 -20.36
C LEU A 139 28.48 4.65 -19.44
N THR A 140 29.30 5.55 -19.96
CA THR A 140 30.24 6.37 -19.15
C THR A 140 29.49 7.39 -18.29
N ILE A 141 28.40 7.95 -18.81
CA ILE A 141 27.53 8.88 -18.07
C ILE A 141 26.75 8.14 -16.97
N TRP A 142 26.28 6.91 -17.25
CA TRP A 142 25.55 6.09 -16.29
C TRP A 142 26.41 5.47 -15.18
N VAL A 143 27.70 5.24 -15.41
CA VAL A 143 28.65 4.79 -14.37
C VAL A 143 29.11 5.94 -13.46
N SER A 144 28.99 7.19 -13.95
CA SER A 144 29.44 8.40 -13.23
C SER A 144 28.31 9.14 -12.50
N LEU A 145 27.06 8.99 -12.95
CA LEU A 145 25.89 9.48 -12.22
C LEU A 145 25.56 8.47 -11.12
N PRO A 146 25.43 8.88 -9.85
CA PRO A 146 25.16 7.94 -8.79
C PRO A 146 23.82 7.26 -9.08
N VAL A 147 23.76 5.98 -8.76
CA VAL A 147 22.59 5.09 -8.75
C VAL A 147 21.50 5.68 -7.84
N ILE A 148 20.87 6.78 -8.27
CA ILE A 148 19.90 7.54 -7.48
C ILE A 148 18.46 7.04 -7.63
N PRO A 149 17.98 6.38 -8.72
CA PRO A 149 16.57 5.98 -8.72
C PRO A 149 16.33 4.78 -7.79
N THR A 150 17.32 3.91 -7.56
CA THR A 150 17.18 2.80 -6.62
C THR A 150 17.30 3.26 -5.17
N LEU A 151 18.23 4.17 -4.85
CA LEU A 151 18.41 4.68 -3.49
C LEU A 151 17.35 5.71 -3.06
N ALA A 152 16.59 6.34 -3.96
CA ALA A 152 15.39 7.11 -3.59
C ALA A 152 14.18 6.20 -3.30
N TYR A 153 14.16 5.00 -3.89
CA TYR A 153 13.20 3.96 -3.54
C TYR A 153 13.57 3.22 -2.25
N VAL A 154 14.85 3.18 -1.88
CA VAL A 154 15.31 2.50 -0.66
C VAL A 154 14.74 3.13 0.64
N PRO A 155 14.54 4.44 0.81
CA PRO A 155 13.79 4.99 1.94
C PRO A 155 12.31 4.61 1.92
N LEU A 156 11.68 4.51 0.74
CA LEU A 156 10.31 4.00 0.60
C LEU A 156 10.22 2.49 0.88
N TYR A 157 11.26 1.72 0.54
CA TYR A 157 11.37 0.27 0.72
C TYR A 157 11.89 -0.14 2.11
N LEU A 158 12.73 0.68 2.74
CA LEU A 158 13.24 0.50 4.11
C LEU A 158 12.24 1.02 5.15
N ARG A 159 11.41 2.02 4.82
CA ARG A 159 10.20 2.31 5.59
C ARG A 159 9.15 1.20 5.43
N ALA A 160 9.19 0.46 4.32
CA ALA A 160 8.42 -0.78 4.11
C ALA A 160 9.06 -2.04 4.75
N ARG A 161 10.27 -1.98 5.33
CA ARG A 161 10.91 -3.12 6.02
C ARG A 161 10.18 -3.53 7.32
N TRP A 162 9.26 -2.68 7.79
CA TRP A 162 8.39 -2.95 8.95
C TRP A 162 7.01 -3.48 8.56
N PHE A 163 6.73 -3.62 7.25
CA PHE A 163 5.53 -4.30 6.76
C PHE A 163 5.80 -5.80 6.58
N LYS A 164 5.24 -6.61 7.48
CA LYS A 164 4.78 -7.97 7.14
C LYS A 164 3.36 -8.17 7.70
N PRO A 165 2.53 -9.00 7.05
CA PRO A 165 2.80 -9.73 5.82
C PRO A 165 2.47 -8.87 4.61
N LEU A 166 3.28 -8.92 3.55
CA LEU A 166 2.88 -8.34 2.25
C LEU A 166 1.98 -9.35 1.52
N PRO A 167 0.92 -8.91 0.83
CA PRO A 167 0.12 -9.79 -0.02
C PRO A 167 1.01 -10.36 -1.14
N ARG A 168 0.71 -11.59 -1.60
CA ARG A 168 1.42 -12.33 -2.69
C ARG A 168 1.70 -11.48 -3.96
N ILE A 169 0.95 -10.39 -4.14
CA ILE A 169 1.08 -9.44 -5.24
C ILE A 169 2.42 -8.68 -5.20
N VAL A 170 2.96 -8.32 -4.03
CA VAL A 170 4.21 -7.55 -3.98
C VAL A 170 5.44 -8.42 -4.24
N GLY A 171 5.39 -9.70 -3.85
CA GLY A 171 6.38 -10.68 -4.31
C GLY A 171 6.39 -10.83 -5.83
N SER A 172 5.21 -10.78 -6.46
CA SER A 172 5.07 -10.87 -7.92
C SER A 172 5.58 -9.62 -8.63
N ILE A 173 5.38 -8.41 -8.06
CA ILE A 173 5.87 -7.15 -8.61
C ILE A 173 7.40 -7.05 -8.47
N ALA A 174 7.96 -7.43 -7.31
CA ALA A 174 9.41 -7.49 -7.12
C ALA A 174 10.04 -8.51 -8.07
N PHE A 175 9.41 -9.68 -8.26
CA PHE A 175 9.85 -10.69 -9.22
C PHE A 175 9.78 -10.17 -10.66
N LEU A 176 8.73 -9.44 -11.05
CA LEU A 176 8.65 -8.81 -12.38
C LEU A 176 9.75 -7.77 -12.58
N ALA A 177 10.01 -6.93 -11.59
CA ALA A 177 11.08 -5.92 -11.64
C ALA A 177 12.47 -6.56 -11.78
N PHE A 178 12.75 -7.62 -11.01
CA PHE A 178 13.98 -8.40 -11.14
C PHE A 178 14.08 -9.14 -12.48
N ALA A 179 12.96 -9.70 -12.97
CA ALA A 179 12.92 -10.37 -14.27
C ALA A 179 13.17 -9.38 -15.42
N THR A 180 12.61 -8.17 -15.36
CA THR A 180 12.85 -7.12 -16.36
C THR A 180 14.29 -6.61 -16.32
N ALA A 181 14.88 -6.45 -15.14
CA ALA A 181 16.28 -6.06 -15.00
C ALA A 181 17.24 -7.17 -15.49
N GLY A 182 16.92 -8.43 -15.19
CA GLY A 182 17.70 -9.59 -15.65
C GLY A 182 17.62 -9.79 -17.17
N LEU A 183 16.43 -9.63 -17.76
CA LEU A 183 16.25 -9.69 -19.21
C LEU A 183 17.00 -8.56 -19.91
N PHE A 184 17.00 -7.36 -19.34
CA PHE A 184 17.76 -6.23 -19.87
C PHE A 184 19.27 -6.49 -19.83
N ALA A 185 19.80 -7.00 -18.71
CA ALA A 185 21.20 -7.39 -18.60
C ALA A 185 21.60 -8.48 -19.61
N LEU A 186 20.71 -9.46 -19.84
CA LEU A 186 20.91 -10.50 -20.84
C LEU A 186 20.93 -9.94 -22.26
N LEU A 187 20.00 -9.05 -22.61
CA LEU A 187 19.96 -8.40 -23.92
C LEU A 187 21.21 -7.55 -24.18
N VAL A 188 21.71 -6.83 -23.18
CA VAL A 188 22.96 -6.08 -23.27
C VAL A 188 24.16 -7.02 -23.47
N LEU A 189 24.20 -8.16 -22.79
CA LEU A 189 25.24 -9.17 -22.97
C LEU A 189 25.22 -9.79 -24.37
N VAL A 190 24.04 -10.13 -24.89
CA VAL A 190 23.87 -10.67 -26.25
C VAL A 190 24.31 -9.63 -27.29
N ALA A 191 23.91 -8.37 -27.13
CA ALA A 191 24.33 -7.30 -28.03
C ALA A 191 25.86 -7.07 -28.02
N ARG A 192 26.53 -7.27 -26.87
CA ARG A 192 28.00 -7.21 -26.79
C ARG A 192 28.69 -8.38 -27.48
N ALA A 193 28.16 -9.58 -27.30
CA ALA A 193 28.70 -10.78 -27.94
C ALA A 193 28.66 -10.67 -29.48
N ASP A 194 27.57 -10.14 -30.05
CA ASP A 194 27.46 -9.90 -31.50
C ASP A 194 28.37 -8.76 -32.00
N ALA A 195 28.70 -7.79 -31.13
CA ALA A 195 29.62 -6.71 -31.43
C ALA A 195 31.11 -7.09 -31.28
N GLY A 196 31.42 -8.30 -30.79
CA GLY A 196 32.79 -8.79 -30.60
C GLY A 196 33.57 -8.11 -29.47
N ILE A 197 32.87 -7.59 -28.45
CA ILE A 197 33.43 -6.89 -27.27
C ILE A 197 33.30 -7.77 -26.02
#